data_AF-A0A353M2K5-F1
#
_entry.id   AF-A0A353M2K5-F1
#
_cell.length_a   1.000
_cell.length_b   1.000
_cell.length_c   1.000
_cell.angle_alpha   90.00
_cell.angle_beta   90.00
_cell.angle_gamma   90.00
#
_symmetry.space_group_name_H-M   'P 1'
#
loop_
_entity.id
_entity.type
_entity.pdbx_description
1 polymer ?
#
loop_
_entity_poly.entity_id
_entity_poly.type
_entity_poly.pdbx_seq_one_letter_code
_entity_poly.pdbx_strand_id
1 'polypeptide(L)' 'TQHTTGTAGVMCTANLALLCGKVGKYACGVNPLRGQNNVQGACDMGCLPGDYTGYQKVANPDARAKFEAFWGV' A
#
# COMPACT_ATOMS: atom_id res chain seq x y z
N THR A 1 -0.71 -11.28 8.33
CA THR A 1 -1.37 -10.12 8.97
C THR A 1 -2.32 -10.53 10.08
N GLN A 2 -3.03 -11.67 9.97
CA GLN A 2 -4.06 -12.11 10.93
C GLN A 2 -3.51 -12.73 12.23
N HIS A 3 -2.53 -12.07 12.83
CA HIS A 3 -2.03 -12.34 14.18
C HIS A 3 -1.87 -10.99 14.86
N THR A 4 -1.86 -10.94 16.20
CA THR A 4 -1.65 -9.69 16.96
C THR A 4 -0.35 -8.97 16.58
N THR A 5 0.67 -9.73 16.17
CA THR A 5 1.97 -9.24 15.72
C THR A 5 2.12 -9.24 14.19
N GLY A 6 1.01 -9.34 13.45
CA GLY A 6 1.04 -9.53 12.00
C GLY A 6 1.83 -8.47 11.23
N THR A 7 1.74 -7.20 11.63
CA THR A 7 2.51 -6.10 11.04
C THR A 7 4.01 -6.26 11.29
N ALA A 8 4.40 -6.60 12.52
CA ALA A 8 5.79 -6.87 12.87
C ALA A 8 6.36 -8.06 12.10
N GLY A 9 5.58 -9.13 11.92
CA GLY A 9 5.98 -10.29 11.12
C GLY A 9 6.29 -9.92 9.67
N VAL A 10 5.45 -9.09 9.04
CA VAL A 10 5.69 -8.61 7.66
C VAL A 10 6.96 -7.74 7.60
N MET A 11 7.17 -6.86 8.58
CA MET A 11 8.39 -6.05 8.65
C MET A 11 9.65 -6.92 8.80
N CYS A 12 9.62 -7.97 9.63
CA CYS A 12 10.74 -8.90 9.76
C CYS A 12 11.09 -9.59 8.43
N THR A 13 10.09 -10.06 7.67
CA THR A 13 10.30 -10.64 6.34
C THR A 13 10.90 -9.64 5.36
N ALA A 14 10.43 -8.38 5.38
CA ALA A 14 11.00 -7.30 4.57
C ALA A 14 12.46 -7.01 4.92
N ASN A 15 12.78 -6.95 6.21
CA ASN A 15 14.14 -6.75 6.70
C ASN A 15 15.09 -7.87 6.24
N LEU A 16 14.64 -9.13 6.28
CA LEU A 16 15.44 -10.26 5.78
C LEU A 16 15.70 -10.14 4.27
N ALA A 17 14.68 -9.81 3.49
CA ALA A 17 14.83 -9.65 2.04
C ALA A 17 15.80 -8.50 1.69
N LEU A 18 15.77 -7.40 2.45
CA LEU A 18 16.72 -6.30 2.31
C LEU A 18 18.15 -6.72 2.69
N LEU A 19 18.32 -7.38 3.85
CA LEU A 19 19.62 -7.86 4.34
C LEU A 19 20.29 -8.81 3.33
N CYS A 20 19.52 -9.69 2.70
CA CYS A 20 20.00 -10.63 1.69
C CYS A 20 20.15 -10.01 0.29
N GLY A 21 19.89 -8.70 0.11
CA GLY A 21 20.01 -8.01 -1.17
C GLY A 21 19.02 -8.53 -2.23
N LYS A 22 17.83 -8.95 -1.79
CA LYS A 22 16.76 -9.56 -2.60
C LYS A 22 15.65 -8.57 -2.96
N VAL A 23 15.96 -7.30 -3.12
CA VAL A 23 15.01 -6.26 -3.59
C VAL A 23 15.53 -5.64 -4.88
N GLY A 24 14.64 -5.35 -5.84
CA GLY A 24 14.99 -4.72 -7.11
C GLY A 24 15.68 -5.63 -8.13
N LYS A 25 15.52 -6.96 -8.03
CA LYS A 25 16.14 -7.96 -8.92
C LYS A 25 15.11 -8.98 -9.39
N TYR A 26 15.31 -9.54 -10.58
CA TYR A 26 14.48 -10.63 -11.11
C TYR A 26 14.45 -11.82 -10.14
N ALA A 27 13.29 -12.48 -10.05
CA ALA A 27 13.04 -13.61 -9.15
C ALA A 27 13.36 -13.35 -7.66
N CYS A 28 13.28 -12.09 -7.23
CA CYS A 28 13.45 -11.67 -5.84
C CYS A 28 12.22 -10.86 -5.36
N GLY A 29 12.27 -10.37 -4.12
CA GLY A 29 11.25 -9.48 -3.53
C GLY A 29 10.45 -10.10 -2.38
N VAL A 30 9.58 -9.28 -1.80
CA VAL A 30 8.59 -9.70 -0.80
C VAL A 30 7.22 -9.59 -1.44
N ASN A 31 6.57 -10.73 -1.66
CA ASN A 31 5.37 -10.83 -2.48
C ASN A 31 4.17 -11.26 -1.60
N PRO A 32 3.37 -10.31 -1.09
CA PRO A 32 2.18 -10.65 -0.34
C PRO A 32 1.12 -11.24 -1.28
N LEU A 33 0.74 -12.51 -1.06
CA LEU A 33 -0.32 -13.15 -1.82
C LEU A 33 -1.67 -12.57 -1.38
N ARG A 34 -2.27 -11.77 -2.25
CA ARG A 34 -3.58 -11.16 -2.02
C ARG A 34 -4.69 -12.16 -2.35
N GLY A 35 -5.79 -12.10 -1.59
CA GLY A 35 -6.87 -13.09 -1.65
C GLY A 35 -7.94 -12.81 -2.71
N GLN A 36 -8.65 -11.69 -2.57
CA GLN A 36 -9.80 -11.39 -3.43
C GLN A 36 -9.36 -10.83 -4.80
N ASN A 37 -10.15 -11.13 -5.83
CA ASN A 37 -9.90 -10.83 -7.24
C ASN A 37 -9.55 -9.36 -7.55
N ASN A 38 -10.00 -8.40 -6.73
CA ASN A 38 -9.66 -6.98 -6.92
C ASN A 38 -9.33 -6.24 -5.61
N VAL A 39 -8.81 -6.93 -4.58
CA VAL A 39 -8.41 -6.22 -3.35
C VAL A 39 -7.24 -5.26 -3.59
N GLN A 40 -6.41 -5.49 -4.61
CA GLN A 40 -5.40 -4.52 -5.06
C GLN A 40 -6.06 -3.28 -5.66
N GLY A 41 -6.90 -3.43 -6.69
CA GLY A 41 -7.55 -2.30 -7.34
C GLY A 41 -8.47 -1.52 -6.42
N ALA A 42 -9.17 -2.16 -5.49
CA ALA A 42 -9.98 -1.45 -4.49
C ALA A 42 -9.11 -0.52 -3.61
N CYS A 43 -7.95 -1.00 -3.14
CA CYS A 43 -7.01 -0.15 -2.41
C CYS A 43 -6.47 0.98 -3.31
N ASP A 44 -6.11 0.66 -4.56
CA ASP A 44 -5.59 1.64 -5.52
C ASP A 44 -6.61 2.75 -5.82
N MET A 45 -7.90 2.43 -5.83
CA MET A 45 -8.98 3.38 -6.09
C MET A 45 -9.39 4.20 -4.86
N GLY A 46 -8.77 4.00 -3.70
CA GLY A 46 -9.06 4.77 -2.50
C GLY A 46 -10.21 4.21 -1.67
N CYS A 47 -10.52 2.90 -1.77
CA CYS A 47 -11.43 2.24 -0.83
C CYS A 47 -10.77 2.02 0.55
N LEU A 48 -10.05 3.02 1.04
CA LEU A 48 -9.33 3.08 2.31
C LEU A 48 -9.65 4.43 2.96
N PRO A 49 -9.94 4.47 4.28
CA PRO A 49 -10.45 5.70 4.92
C PRO A 49 -9.44 6.86 4.95
N GLY A 50 -8.14 6.59 4.77
CA GLY A 50 -7.08 7.59 4.84
C GLY A 50 -6.50 8.00 3.48
N ASP A 51 -7.02 7.49 2.38
CA ASP A 51 -6.39 7.60 1.06
C ASP A 51 -7.43 7.93 -0.03
N TYR A 52 -7.09 8.89 -0.88
CA TYR A 52 -7.69 9.01 -2.20
C TYR A 52 -7.09 7.97 -3.17
N THR A 53 -7.63 7.92 -4.39
CA THR A 53 -7.08 7.12 -5.48
C THR A 53 -5.57 7.34 -5.66
N GLY A 54 -4.82 6.26 -5.83
CA GLY A 54 -3.36 6.27 -5.99
C GLY A 54 -2.60 6.43 -4.68
N TYR A 55 -3.16 5.99 -3.54
CA TYR A 55 -2.53 6.08 -2.21
C TYR A 55 -2.16 7.51 -1.77
N GLN A 56 -2.90 8.51 -2.27
CA GLN A 56 -2.69 9.90 -1.91
C GLN A 56 -3.40 10.20 -0.59
N LYS A 57 -2.65 10.54 0.46
CA LYS A 57 -3.22 10.73 1.80
C LYS A 57 -4.25 11.86 1.83
N VAL A 58 -5.40 11.63 2.46
CA VAL A 58 -6.44 12.67 2.66
C VAL A 58 -5.95 13.83 3.54
N ALA A 59 -4.91 13.58 4.35
CA ALA A 59 -4.24 14.59 5.17
C ALA A 59 -3.24 15.44 4.37
N ASN A 60 -2.90 15.06 3.14
CA ASN A 60 -2.05 15.88 2.27
C ASN A 60 -2.90 17.02 1.66
N PRO A 61 -2.60 18.30 1.96
CA PRO A 61 -3.36 19.43 1.45
C PRO A 61 -3.32 19.52 -0.09
N ASP A 62 -2.19 19.20 -0.72
CA ASP A 62 -2.06 19.28 -2.18
C ASP A 62 -2.93 18.22 -2.88
N ALA A 63 -2.97 17.02 -2.31
CA ALA A 63 -3.85 15.95 -2.80
C ALA A 63 -5.32 16.35 -2.65
N ARG A 64 -5.70 16.87 -1.48
CA ARG A 64 -7.06 17.34 -1.22
C ARG A 64 -7.47 18.42 -2.22
N ALA A 65 -6.67 19.47 -2.40
CA ALA A 65 -6.95 20.56 -3.33
C ALA A 65 -7.11 20.06 -4.77
N LYS A 66 -6.28 19.10 -5.21
CA LYS A 66 -6.39 18.47 -6.52
C LYS A 66 -7.74 17.76 -6.71
N PHE A 67 -8.21 17.00 -5.71
CA PHE A 67 -9.48 16.28 -5.80
C PHE A 67 -10.69 17.22 -5.66
N GLU A 68 -10.62 18.22 -4.78
CA GLU A 68 -11.63 19.29 -4.65
C GLU A 68 -11.82 20.02 -5.99
N ALA A 69 -10.72 20.47 -6.62
CA ALA A 69 -10.77 21.13 -7.92
C ALA A 69 -11.35 20.24 -9.04
N PHE A 70 -11.04 18.93 -9.01
CA PHE A 70 -11.58 17.98 -9.99
C PHE A 70 -13.07 17.70 -9.77
N TRP A 71 -13.52 17.62 -8.52
CA TRP A 71 -14.93 17.35 -8.18
C TRP A 71 -15.81 18.61 -8.15
N GLY A 72 -15.21 19.80 -8.18
CA GLY A 72 -15.94 21.07 -8.13
C GLY A 72 -16.55 21.35 -6.75
N VAL A 73 -15.87 20.91 -5.68
CA VAL A 73 -16.23 21.17 -4.27
C VAL A 73 -15.20 22.05 -3.58
#